data_AF-A0A8J6XXL4-F1
#
_entry.id   AF-A0A8J6XXL4-F1
#
_cell.length_a   1.000
_cell.length_b   1.000
_cell.length_c   1.000
_cell.angle_alpha   90.00
_cell.angle_beta   90.00
_cell.angle_gamma   90.00
#
_symmetry.space_group_name_H-M   'P 1'
#
loop_
_entity.id
_entity.type
_entity.pdbx_description
1 polymer ?
#
loop_
_entity_poly.entity_id
_entity_poly.type
_entity_poly.pdbx_seq_one_letter_code
_entity_poly.pdbx_strand_id
1 'polypeptide(L)'
;MADGRTRNKKPAGERANGRNKPAEEAPAPEAEESTEPAREAAPAAAAVDSTSLYSMINTELARVAKELSIPNASVMRKQDLIFEIMKAQSEQSGLVFAEGVLQILQDGYGFLRHPDYNYLPGPDDIYISPSQIKRFGLITGDTVSGQVRPPKEDENYFALIKVLAVNFDDPEKIRDRILFDNLTPLYPDQQINLETDTKNLSGMIMDLLTPIGMGQRGLIVSPPRTGKTMLLQSIANSISENHPEIFLIVLLIDERPEEVTDMQRSVAGEVVASTFDEPAQQHVHVAEMVIEKAKRLVEHGKNVVILLDSITRLARAYNSVQPPSGKVLSGGIDSNALQRPKRFFGAARNIEEGGSLTIMATALIDTGSRMDDVIFEEFKGTGNMELHLDRKLVDRRVFPAIDIDRSGTRKEELLMSKDQLNKVWILRKILNQMSTVEAMELLIDRMGKSKSNEEFLRMMQAPGS
;
A
#
# COMPACT_ATOMS: atom_id res chain seq x y z
N MET A 1 57.08 60.82 12.51
CA MET A 1 58.49 60.47 12.21
C MET A 1 58.41 59.44 11.08
N ALA A 2 58.63 59.86 9.83
CA ALA A 2 59.94 59.98 9.15
C ALA A 2 60.47 58.57 8.78
N ASP A 3 60.30 58.10 7.53
CA ASP A 3 61.11 58.36 6.31
C ASP A 3 62.40 57.49 6.31
N GLY A 4 62.87 56.85 5.23
CA GLY A 4 62.43 56.79 3.82
C GLY A 4 62.81 55.44 3.15
N ARG A 5 62.27 55.07 1.98
CA ARG A 5 62.59 55.52 0.60
C ARG A 5 63.87 54.93 -0.01
N THR A 6 63.70 54.10 -1.06
CA THR A 6 64.04 54.39 -2.48
C THR A 6 63.41 53.28 -3.36
N ARG A 7 62.56 53.54 -4.37
CA ARG A 7 62.84 54.09 -5.73
C ARG A 7 63.82 53.19 -6.51
N ASN A 8 63.67 52.87 -7.81
CA ASN A 8 62.77 53.30 -8.91
C ASN A 8 62.82 52.19 -10.02
N LYS A 9 62.15 52.19 -11.19
CA LYS A 9 61.34 53.17 -11.97
C LYS A 9 60.43 52.40 -12.97
N LYS A 10 59.45 53.06 -13.60
CA LYS A 10 58.99 52.80 -14.99
C LYS A 10 59.52 53.91 -15.93
N PRO A 11 59.32 53.82 -17.24
CA PRO A 11 58.50 54.86 -17.86
C PRO A 11 57.37 54.31 -18.75
N ALA A 12 56.49 55.20 -19.20
CA ALA A 12 55.34 54.93 -20.06
C ALA A 12 55.18 56.03 -21.12
N GLY A 13 54.43 55.72 -22.18
CA GLY A 13 53.97 56.66 -23.24
C GLY A 13 54.44 56.26 -24.64
N GLU A 14 53.72 56.59 -25.72
CA GLU A 14 52.34 57.12 -25.85
C GLU A 14 51.81 56.91 -27.30
N ARG A 15 50.48 56.79 -27.43
CA ARG A 15 49.60 57.22 -28.56
C ARG A 15 49.86 56.79 -30.04
N ALA A 16 48.94 55.93 -30.50
CA ALA A 16 47.86 56.25 -31.47
C ALA A 16 48.04 56.24 -33.02
N ASN A 17 47.21 55.37 -33.63
CA ASN A 17 46.34 55.58 -34.83
C ASN A 17 46.91 55.37 -36.26
N GLY A 18 46.25 54.51 -37.07
CA GLY A 18 46.59 54.35 -38.51
C GLY A 18 46.08 53.09 -39.24
N ARG A 19 44.76 53.00 -39.50
CA ARG A 19 44.03 52.14 -40.48
C ARG A 19 44.83 51.24 -41.47
N ASN A 20 44.44 49.96 -41.61
CA ASN A 20 43.81 49.47 -42.86
C ASN A 20 43.07 48.11 -42.75
N LYS A 21 42.37 47.73 -43.84
CA LYS A 21 41.30 46.72 -44.02
C LYS A 21 41.69 45.22 -43.91
N PRO A 22 40.70 44.30 -43.79
CA PRO A 22 40.91 42.86 -43.63
C PRO A 22 41.10 42.09 -44.96
N ALA A 23 41.68 40.89 -44.86
CA ALA A 23 41.63 39.79 -45.84
C ALA A 23 41.00 38.59 -45.10
N GLU A 24 39.81 38.10 -45.46
CA GLU A 24 39.47 37.30 -46.66
C GLU A 24 39.86 35.82 -46.47
N GLU A 25 38.84 34.98 -46.31
CA GLU A 25 38.92 33.56 -45.96
C GLU A 25 39.27 32.70 -47.17
N ALA A 26 40.02 31.61 -46.96
CA ALA A 26 40.21 30.54 -47.93
C ALA A 26 39.52 29.26 -47.44
N PRO A 27 38.80 28.51 -48.30
CA PRO A 27 37.93 27.43 -47.86
C PRO A 27 38.69 26.13 -47.54
N ALA A 28 38.14 25.36 -46.60
CA ALA A 28 38.55 23.98 -46.35
C ALA A 28 38.01 23.03 -47.45
N PRO A 29 38.69 21.92 -47.75
CA PRO A 29 38.32 21.04 -48.87
C PRO A 29 37.06 20.22 -48.57
N GLU A 30 36.26 20.01 -49.63
CA GLU A 30 35.09 19.14 -49.64
C GLU A 30 35.50 17.67 -49.47
N ALA A 31 34.77 16.93 -48.64
CA ALA A 31 34.91 15.48 -48.49
C ALA A 31 33.74 14.78 -49.18
N GLU A 32 34.05 13.78 -50.00
CA GLU A 32 33.09 13.08 -50.86
C GLU A 32 32.05 12.28 -50.05
N GLU A 33 30.75 12.44 -50.36
CA GLU A 33 29.69 11.58 -49.82
C GLU A 33 29.74 10.18 -50.43
N SER A 34 30.33 9.23 -49.70
CA SER A 34 30.20 7.80 -50.00
C SER A 34 28.84 7.28 -49.51
N THR A 35 27.87 7.17 -50.41
CA THR A 35 26.55 6.59 -50.10
C THR A 35 26.63 5.06 -49.93
N GLU A 36 26.85 4.58 -48.71
CA GLU A 36 26.52 3.20 -48.35
C GLU A 36 24.99 3.06 -48.13
N PRO A 37 24.34 1.99 -48.62
CA PRO A 37 22.91 1.81 -48.42
C PRO A 37 22.62 1.54 -46.93
N ALA A 38 21.72 2.33 -46.37
CA ALA A 38 21.25 2.16 -44.99
C ALA A 38 20.75 0.73 -44.76
N ARG A 39 21.43 -0.02 -43.89
CA ARG A 39 20.84 -1.22 -43.30
C ARG A 39 19.63 -0.77 -42.49
N GLU A 40 18.45 -1.25 -42.86
CA GLU A 40 17.24 -1.07 -42.06
C GLU A 40 17.53 -1.49 -40.62
N ALA A 41 17.44 -0.54 -39.69
CA ALA A 41 17.46 -0.87 -38.29
C ALA A 41 16.22 -1.71 -38.01
N ALA A 42 16.43 -2.96 -37.56
CA ALA A 42 15.36 -3.78 -37.02
C ALA A 42 14.59 -2.98 -35.96
N PRO A 43 13.25 -3.10 -35.88
CA PRO A 43 12.47 -2.33 -34.92
C PRO A 43 13.02 -2.58 -33.52
N ALA A 44 13.33 -1.48 -32.81
CA ALA A 44 13.84 -1.56 -31.45
C ALA A 44 12.88 -2.42 -30.61
N ALA A 45 13.38 -3.54 -30.11
CA ALA A 45 12.62 -4.39 -29.21
C ALA A 45 12.17 -3.51 -28.04
N ALA A 46 10.85 -3.40 -27.84
CA ALA A 46 10.29 -2.52 -26.83
C ALA A 46 10.89 -2.87 -25.47
N ALA A 47 11.40 -1.87 -24.76
CA ALA A 47 11.96 -2.06 -23.42
C ALA A 47 10.87 -2.70 -22.54
N VAL A 48 11.11 -3.95 -22.11
CA VAL A 48 10.15 -4.72 -21.34
C VAL A 48 10.24 -4.30 -19.88
N ASP A 49 9.10 -3.92 -19.32
CA ASP A 49 8.92 -3.61 -17.91
C ASP A 49 8.80 -4.92 -17.12
N SER A 50 9.64 -5.15 -16.11
CA SER A 50 9.59 -6.37 -15.28
C SER A 50 8.24 -6.54 -14.59
N THR A 51 7.55 -5.45 -14.29
CA THR A 51 6.20 -5.42 -13.69
C THR A 51 5.20 -6.24 -14.52
N SER A 52 5.36 -6.25 -15.84
CA SER A 52 4.53 -7.06 -16.74
C SER A 52 4.76 -8.57 -16.58
N LEU A 53 5.98 -9.03 -16.26
CA LEU A 53 6.31 -10.44 -16.11
C LEU A 53 5.71 -11.04 -14.84
N TYR A 54 5.65 -10.28 -13.75
CA TYR A 54 5.09 -10.75 -12.49
C TYR A 54 3.60 -11.05 -12.58
N SER A 55 2.84 -10.23 -13.31
CA SER A 55 1.39 -10.44 -13.54
C SER A 55 1.03 -11.60 -14.48
N MET A 56 1.97 -12.12 -15.27
CA MET A 56 1.72 -13.21 -16.23
C MET A 56 1.42 -14.55 -15.54
N ILE A 57 0.55 -15.34 -16.17
CA ILE A 57 0.30 -16.74 -15.77
C ILE A 57 1.45 -17.66 -16.23
N ASN A 58 1.68 -18.75 -15.51
CA ASN A 58 2.81 -19.67 -15.76
C ASN A 58 2.90 -20.17 -17.21
N THR A 59 1.77 -20.34 -17.89
CA THR A 59 1.72 -20.77 -19.31
C THR A 59 2.21 -19.68 -20.28
N GLU A 60 2.03 -18.40 -19.94
CA GLU A 60 2.52 -17.26 -20.73
C GLU A 60 4.01 -17.06 -20.50
N LEU A 61 4.47 -17.11 -19.24
CA LEU A 61 5.90 -17.09 -18.91
C LEU A 61 6.66 -18.23 -19.59
N ALA A 62 6.10 -19.44 -19.63
CA ALA A 62 6.68 -20.56 -20.36
C ALA A 62 6.75 -20.32 -21.89
N ARG A 63 5.84 -19.51 -22.46
CA ARG A 63 5.90 -19.10 -23.87
C ARG A 63 7.03 -18.10 -24.10
N VAL A 64 7.12 -17.04 -23.29
CA VAL A 64 8.19 -16.03 -23.34
C VAL A 64 9.56 -16.67 -23.17
N ALA A 65 9.71 -17.57 -22.19
CA ALA A 65 10.96 -18.30 -21.97
C ALA A 65 11.36 -19.19 -23.17
N LYS A 66 10.39 -19.77 -23.88
CA LYS A 66 10.64 -20.55 -25.10
C LYS A 66 11.03 -19.66 -26.28
N GLU A 67 10.43 -18.48 -26.42
CA GLU A 67 10.80 -17.48 -27.42
C GLU A 67 12.24 -16.99 -27.18
N LEU A 68 12.64 -16.80 -25.92
CA LEU A 68 14.01 -16.44 -25.48
C LEU A 68 14.99 -17.63 -25.42
N SER A 69 14.57 -18.84 -25.79
CA SER A 69 15.41 -20.07 -25.79
C SER A 69 16.02 -20.46 -24.44
N ILE A 70 15.33 -20.16 -23.33
CA ILE A 70 15.81 -20.46 -21.96
C ILE A 70 15.75 -21.98 -21.70
N PRO A 71 16.87 -22.63 -21.32
CA PRO A 71 16.90 -24.06 -21.07
C PRO A 71 16.15 -24.42 -19.77
N ASN A 72 15.46 -25.57 -19.77
CA ASN A 72 14.76 -26.13 -18.60
C ASN A 72 13.65 -25.25 -17.98
N ALA A 73 13.17 -24.23 -18.70
CA ALA A 73 12.13 -23.30 -18.27
C ALA A 73 10.87 -23.95 -17.65
N SER A 74 10.50 -25.16 -18.09
CA SER A 74 9.34 -25.89 -17.58
C SER A 74 9.51 -26.53 -16.18
N VAL A 75 10.72 -26.54 -15.63
CA VAL A 75 11.05 -27.14 -14.32
C VAL A 75 11.45 -26.07 -13.29
N MET A 76 11.72 -24.84 -13.74
CA MET A 76 12.04 -23.68 -12.90
C MET A 76 10.83 -23.24 -12.07
N ARG A 77 11.09 -22.65 -10.89
CA ARG A 77 10.03 -21.92 -10.16
C ARG A 77 9.74 -20.60 -10.88
N LYS A 78 8.59 -19.98 -10.61
CA LYS A 78 8.18 -18.72 -11.26
C LYS A 78 9.25 -17.62 -11.10
N GLN A 79 9.85 -17.49 -9.90
CA GLN A 79 10.94 -16.54 -9.62
C GLN A 79 12.19 -16.82 -10.45
N ASP A 80 12.73 -18.06 -10.39
CA ASP A 80 13.91 -18.46 -11.17
C ASP A 80 13.70 -18.23 -12.68
N LEU A 81 12.48 -18.50 -13.16
CA LEU A 81 12.10 -18.29 -14.55
C LEU A 81 12.04 -16.82 -14.94
N ILE A 82 11.48 -15.94 -14.09
CA ILE A 82 11.47 -14.50 -14.33
C ILE A 82 12.89 -13.93 -14.30
N PHE A 83 13.74 -14.38 -13.38
CA PHE A 83 15.16 -13.99 -13.31
C PHE A 83 15.89 -14.30 -14.64
N GLU A 84 15.77 -15.53 -15.17
CA GLU A 84 16.41 -15.88 -16.45
C GLU A 84 15.75 -15.16 -17.65
N ILE A 85 14.44 -14.88 -17.63
CA ILE A 85 13.77 -14.04 -18.64
C ILE A 85 14.34 -12.61 -18.64
N MET A 86 14.41 -11.96 -17.47
CA MET A 86 14.95 -10.60 -17.32
C MET A 86 16.42 -10.54 -17.77
N LYS A 87 17.20 -11.58 -17.47
CA LYS A 87 18.60 -11.69 -17.87
C LYS A 87 18.75 -11.82 -19.40
N ALA A 88 18.04 -12.76 -20.02
CA ALA A 88 18.03 -12.94 -21.48
C ALA A 88 17.52 -11.68 -22.21
N GLN A 89 16.51 -10.99 -21.67
CA GLN A 89 16.02 -9.71 -22.21
C GLN A 89 17.05 -8.58 -22.05
N SER A 90 17.77 -8.52 -20.92
CA SER A 90 18.84 -7.55 -20.71
C SER A 90 20.01 -7.76 -21.66
N GLU A 91 20.35 -9.01 -22.01
CA GLU A 91 21.39 -9.33 -22.99
C GLU A 91 21.03 -8.87 -24.42
N GLN A 92 19.73 -8.81 -24.75
CA GLN A 92 19.25 -8.35 -26.05
C GLN A 92 19.01 -6.83 -26.13
N SER A 93 18.51 -6.22 -25.05
CA SER A 93 18.04 -4.81 -25.03
C SER A 93 18.92 -3.84 -24.24
N GLY A 94 19.87 -4.35 -23.46
CA GLY A 94 20.89 -3.57 -22.73
C GLY A 94 20.44 -2.90 -21.43
N LEU A 95 19.13 -2.65 -21.24
CA LEU A 95 18.57 -2.04 -20.03
C LEU A 95 17.19 -2.62 -19.70
N VAL A 96 17.03 -3.14 -18.49
CA VAL A 96 15.73 -3.57 -17.95
C VAL A 96 15.23 -2.52 -16.95
N PHE A 97 13.92 -2.30 -16.91
CA PHE A 97 13.27 -1.44 -15.92
C PHE A 97 12.55 -2.32 -14.90
N ALA A 98 12.62 -1.92 -13.63
CA ALA A 98 11.95 -2.64 -12.57
C ALA A 98 11.55 -1.72 -11.40
N GLU A 99 10.56 -2.17 -10.65
CA GLU A 99 10.01 -1.53 -9.46
C GLU A 99 9.95 -2.52 -8.29
N GLY A 100 10.09 -2.01 -7.07
CA GLY A 100 9.80 -2.78 -5.86
C GLY A 100 9.93 -1.94 -4.59
N VAL A 101 9.58 -2.54 -3.45
CA VAL A 101 9.58 -1.87 -2.15
C VAL A 101 10.89 -2.14 -1.42
N LEU A 102 11.60 -1.07 -1.06
CA LEU A 102 12.90 -1.16 -0.41
C LEU A 102 12.81 -1.78 0.98
N GLN A 103 13.60 -2.83 1.23
CA GLN A 103 13.99 -3.30 2.54
C GLN A 103 15.48 -3.01 2.78
N ILE A 104 15.80 -2.16 3.74
CA ILE A 104 17.19 -1.93 4.19
C ILE A 104 17.56 -3.00 5.23
N LEU A 105 18.74 -3.60 5.08
CA LEU A 105 19.30 -4.59 6.00
C LEU A 105 20.32 -3.94 6.97
N GLN A 106 20.75 -4.69 8.00
CA GLN A 106 21.57 -4.17 9.09
C GLN A 106 22.91 -3.56 8.64
N ASP A 107 23.48 -4.08 7.55
CA ASP A 107 24.74 -3.59 6.95
C ASP A 107 24.55 -2.33 6.08
N GLY A 108 23.33 -1.79 5.99
CA GLY A 108 23.01 -0.53 5.31
C GLY A 108 22.85 -0.61 3.79
N TYR A 109 23.00 -1.78 3.17
CA TYR A 109 22.50 -2.05 1.83
C TYR A 109 21.04 -2.53 1.89
N GLY A 110 20.35 -2.61 0.75
CA GLY A 110 18.98 -3.07 0.70
C GLY A 110 18.62 -3.83 -0.55
N PHE A 111 17.41 -4.38 -0.55
CA PHE A 111 16.78 -5.06 -1.68
C PHE A 111 15.41 -4.45 -1.95
N LEU A 112 15.04 -4.30 -3.22
CA LEU A 112 13.66 -4.07 -3.60
C LEU A 112 12.95 -5.42 -3.65
N ARG A 113 11.89 -5.56 -2.83
CA ARG A 113 11.03 -6.75 -2.78
C ARG A 113 9.76 -6.49 -3.59
N HIS A 114 9.27 -7.49 -4.31
CA HIS A 114 8.06 -7.35 -5.14
C HIS A 114 6.75 -7.70 -4.36
N PRO A 115 5.63 -6.96 -4.56
CA PRO A 115 4.34 -7.27 -3.93
C PRO A 115 3.81 -8.68 -4.26
N ASP A 116 3.94 -9.15 -5.51
CA ASP A 116 3.45 -10.47 -5.95
C ASP A 116 4.14 -11.66 -5.25
N TYR A 117 5.25 -11.41 -4.55
CA TYR A 117 5.93 -12.37 -3.67
C TYR A 117 5.81 -12.00 -2.19
N ASN A 118 4.78 -11.23 -1.84
CA ASN A 118 4.42 -10.83 -0.48
C ASN A 118 5.55 -10.12 0.27
N TYR A 119 6.43 -9.41 -0.44
CA TYR A 119 7.64 -8.78 0.11
C TYR A 119 8.64 -9.74 0.78
N LEU A 120 8.59 -11.03 0.42
CA LEU A 120 9.53 -12.05 0.86
C LEU A 120 10.83 -11.99 0.03
N PRO A 121 11.97 -12.44 0.58
CA PRO A 121 13.21 -12.56 -0.19
C PRO A 121 13.09 -13.56 -1.35
N GLY A 122 13.47 -13.14 -2.55
CA GLY A 122 13.54 -13.94 -3.77
C GLY A 122 14.90 -13.81 -4.49
N PRO A 123 15.19 -14.66 -5.50
CA PRO A 123 16.40 -14.57 -6.32
C PRO A 123 16.37 -13.39 -7.30
N ASP A 124 15.17 -12.92 -7.65
CA ASP A 124 14.90 -11.81 -8.58
C ASP A 124 14.91 -10.42 -7.90
N ASP A 125 15.13 -10.37 -6.59
CA ASP A 125 15.22 -9.11 -5.85
C ASP A 125 16.36 -8.20 -6.34
N ILE A 126 16.10 -6.89 -6.33
CA ILE A 126 17.02 -5.89 -6.88
C ILE A 126 17.86 -5.29 -5.76
N TYR A 127 19.17 -5.52 -5.80
CA TYR A 127 20.13 -4.90 -4.91
C TYR A 127 20.20 -3.38 -5.09
N ILE A 128 20.17 -2.66 -3.97
CA ILE A 128 20.48 -1.23 -3.87
C ILE A 128 21.66 -1.00 -2.93
N SER A 129 22.64 -0.24 -3.42
CA SER A 129 23.84 0.10 -2.65
C SER A 129 23.56 1.11 -1.52
N PRO A 130 24.33 1.08 -0.42
CA PRO A 130 24.25 2.08 0.65
C PRO A 130 24.44 3.51 0.14
N SER A 131 25.24 3.68 -0.93
CA SER A 131 25.48 4.96 -1.58
C SER A 131 24.24 5.53 -2.26
N GLN A 132 23.41 4.68 -2.89
CA GLN A 132 22.14 5.09 -3.49
C GLN A 132 21.10 5.43 -2.42
N ILE A 133 20.95 4.55 -1.42
CA ILE A 133 20.10 4.77 -0.23
C ILE A 133 20.41 6.14 0.38
N LYS A 134 21.68 6.41 0.68
CA LYS A 134 22.11 7.69 1.27
C LYS A 134 21.94 8.89 0.33
N ARG A 135 22.17 8.74 -0.97
CA ARG A 135 22.06 9.83 -1.96
C ARG A 135 20.62 10.34 -2.11
N PHE A 136 19.66 9.43 -2.08
CA PHE A 136 18.23 9.74 -2.22
C PHE A 136 17.48 9.74 -0.88
N GLY A 137 18.17 9.58 0.25
CA GLY A 137 17.56 9.58 1.58
C GLY A 137 16.56 8.44 1.81
N LEU A 138 16.66 7.33 1.07
CA LEU A 138 15.69 6.24 1.09
C LEU A 138 15.64 5.56 2.46
N ILE A 139 14.46 5.09 2.87
CA ILE A 139 14.23 4.24 4.04
C ILE A 139 13.36 3.03 3.67
N THR A 140 13.30 2.03 4.55
CA THR A 140 12.45 0.85 4.34
C THR A 140 11.00 1.26 4.07
N GLY A 141 10.36 0.58 3.12
CA GLY A 141 9.02 0.90 2.63
C GLY A 141 8.98 1.81 1.39
N ASP A 142 10.08 2.49 1.04
CA ASP A 142 10.08 3.36 -0.15
C ASP A 142 9.92 2.50 -1.41
N THR A 143 8.90 2.78 -2.22
CA THR A 143 8.70 2.12 -3.52
C THR A 143 9.63 2.79 -4.52
N VAL A 144 10.59 2.06 -5.06
CA VAL A 144 11.62 2.60 -5.95
C VAL A 144 11.48 1.94 -7.32
N SER A 145 11.40 2.76 -8.37
CA SER A 145 11.47 2.27 -9.75
C SER A 145 12.66 2.86 -10.49
N GLY A 146 13.24 2.08 -11.40
CA GLY A 146 14.46 2.48 -12.08
C GLY A 146 15.03 1.46 -13.04
N GLN A 147 16.19 1.81 -13.61
CA GLN A 147 16.94 0.93 -14.50
C GLN A 147 17.82 -0.02 -13.71
N VAL A 148 17.73 -1.31 -14.01
CA VAL A 148 18.51 -2.39 -13.40
C VAL A 148 19.45 -3.02 -14.43
N ARG A 149 20.53 -3.62 -13.94
CA ARG A 149 21.43 -4.51 -14.71
C ARG A 149 21.42 -5.92 -14.12
N PRO A 150 21.69 -6.95 -14.92
CA PRO A 150 21.97 -8.29 -14.42
C PRO A 150 23.22 -8.31 -13.52
N PRO A 151 23.34 -9.35 -12.68
CA PRO A 151 24.56 -9.61 -11.91
C PRO A 151 25.78 -9.86 -12.83
N LYS A 152 26.96 -9.51 -12.32
CA LYS A 152 28.26 -9.96 -12.85
C LYS A 152 28.60 -11.37 -12.37
N GLU A 153 29.71 -11.93 -12.85
CA GLU A 153 30.20 -13.28 -12.49
C GLU A 153 30.37 -13.49 -10.97
N ASP A 154 30.57 -12.42 -10.22
CA ASP A 154 30.78 -12.34 -8.77
C ASP A 154 29.55 -11.83 -7.98
N GLU A 155 28.39 -11.65 -8.62
CA GLU A 155 27.14 -11.15 -8.01
C GLU A 155 25.99 -12.17 -8.20
N ASN A 156 25.01 -12.17 -7.27
CA ASN A 156 23.87 -13.10 -7.32
C ASN A 156 22.52 -12.43 -7.68
N TYR A 157 22.47 -11.10 -7.76
CA TYR A 157 21.23 -10.32 -7.83
C TYR A 157 21.28 -9.26 -8.93
N PHE A 158 20.12 -8.87 -9.47
CA PHE A 158 20.03 -7.66 -10.26
C PHE A 158 20.43 -6.45 -9.42
N ALA A 159 21.09 -5.47 -10.02
CA ALA A 159 21.53 -4.27 -9.32
C ALA A 159 20.91 -3.01 -9.94
N LEU A 160 20.36 -2.13 -9.10
CA LEU A 160 19.83 -0.84 -9.55
C LEU A 160 20.99 0.04 -10.05
N ILE A 161 20.88 0.53 -11.28
CA ILE A 161 21.81 1.50 -11.88
C ILE A 161 21.36 2.92 -11.56
N LYS A 162 20.09 3.22 -11.86
CA LYS A 162 19.52 4.57 -11.83
C LYS A 162 18.10 4.54 -11.27
N VAL A 163 17.89 5.24 -10.16
CA VAL A 163 16.55 5.59 -9.65
C VAL A 163 15.88 6.54 -10.65
N LEU A 164 14.61 6.28 -10.99
CA LEU A 164 13.79 7.11 -11.87
C LEU A 164 12.61 7.73 -11.13
N ALA A 165 11.97 7.01 -10.21
CA ALA A 165 10.95 7.54 -9.31
C ALA A 165 11.09 6.91 -7.91
N VAL A 166 10.57 7.61 -6.91
CA VAL A 166 10.36 7.08 -5.54
C VAL A 166 8.95 7.43 -5.09
N ASN A 167 8.20 6.44 -4.61
CA ASN A 167 6.79 6.55 -4.22
C ASN A 167 5.92 7.21 -5.32
N PHE A 168 6.18 6.82 -6.57
CA PHE A 168 5.54 7.32 -7.80
C PHE A 168 5.78 8.82 -8.10
N ASP A 169 6.77 9.42 -7.45
CA ASP A 169 7.15 10.83 -7.58
C ASP A 169 8.62 11.00 -8.00
N ASP A 170 8.98 12.23 -8.40
CA ASP A 170 10.36 12.58 -8.74
C ASP A 170 11.31 12.33 -7.54
N PRO A 171 12.43 11.60 -7.70
CA PRO A 171 13.36 11.29 -6.62
C PRO A 171 13.99 12.50 -5.92
N GLU A 172 13.92 13.71 -6.49
CA GLU A 172 14.40 14.92 -5.81
C GLU A 172 13.42 15.43 -4.74
N LYS A 173 12.10 15.19 -4.89
CA LYS A 173 11.06 15.63 -3.93
C LYS A 173 11.19 15.01 -2.54
N ILE A 174 11.75 13.80 -2.46
CA ILE A 174 11.89 13.06 -1.20
C ILE A 174 12.74 13.78 -0.14
N ARG A 175 13.57 14.75 -0.56
CA ARG A 175 14.46 15.51 0.34
C ARG A 175 13.71 16.39 1.34
N ASP A 176 12.54 16.88 0.95
CA ASP A 176 11.72 17.78 1.76
C ASP A 176 10.61 17.01 2.51
N ARG A 177 10.62 15.67 2.51
CA ARG A 177 9.57 14.87 3.17
C ARG A 177 9.59 15.07 4.69
N ILE A 178 8.40 15.17 5.26
CA ILE A 178 8.20 15.09 6.71
C ILE A 178 7.99 13.60 7.05
N LEU A 179 8.75 13.08 8.01
CA LEU A 179 8.61 11.68 8.44
C LEU A 179 7.24 11.43 9.08
N PHE A 180 6.67 10.25 8.88
CA PHE A 180 5.31 9.89 9.31
C PHE A 180 5.05 10.15 10.81
N ASP A 181 6.05 9.90 11.66
CA ASP A 181 5.94 10.11 13.11
C ASP A 181 5.92 11.60 13.52
N ASN A 182 6.30 12.51 12.62
CA ASN A 182 6.27 13.97 12.81
C ASN A 182 5.04 14.64 12.19
N LEU A 183 4.24 13.92 11.38
CA LEU A 183 3.00 14.44 10.78
C LEU A 183 1.90 14.60 11.83
N THR A 184 1.05 15.62 11.68
CA THR A 184 0.07 16.02 12.69
C THR A 184 -1.21 15.17 12.60
N PRO A 185 -1.51 14.33 13.62
CA PRO A 185 -2.64 13.40 13.57
C PRO A 185 -3.97 14.09 13.88
N LEU A 186 -4.93 13.97 12.96
CA LEU A 186 -6.30 14.45 13.13
C LEU A 186 -7.32 13.31 13.26
N TYR A 187 -8.55 13.67 13.64
CA TYR A 187 -9.71 12.80 13.42
C TYR A 187 -10.03 12.73 11.91
N PRO A 188 -10.60 11.62 11.42
CA PRO A 188 -11.17 11.57 10.08
C PRO A 188 -12.30 12.60 9.91
N ASP A 189 -12.25 13.36 8.83
CA ASP A 189 -13.18 14.44 8.46
C ASP A 189 -13.69 14.32 7.00
N GLN A 190 -13.21 13.33 6.25
CA GLN A 190 -13.68 12.97 4.91
C GLN A 190 -14.14 11.52 4.93
N GLN A 191 -15.41 11.27 4.58
CA GLN A 191 -15.97 9.91 4.48
C GLN A 191 -15.44 9.18 3.24
N ILE A 192 -15.09 7.91 3.43
CA ILE A 192 -14.90 6.93 2.36
C ILE A 192 -16.28 6.32 2.10
N ASN A 193 -16.89 6.65 0.96
CA ASN A 193 -18.24 6.21 0.60
C ASN A 193 -18.22 4.75 0.14
N LEU A 194 -19.04 3.90 0.75
CA LEU A 194 -19.14 2.47 0.45
C LEU A 194 -20.38 2.10 -0.38
N GLU A 195 -21.37 2.98 -0.47
CA GLU A 195 -22.52 2.87 -1.35
C GLU A 195 -22.10 2.84 -2.82
N THR A 196 -22.44 1.76 -3.53
CA THR A 196 -22.22 1.61 -4.98
C THR A 196 -23.53 1.27 -5.71
N ASP A 197 -23.74 0.00 -6.11
CA ASP A 197 -25.00 -0.45 -6.71
C ASP A 197 -26.03 -0.87 -5.65
N THR A 198 -27.30 -1.00 -6.05
CA THR A 198 -28.40 -1.35 -5.14
C THR A 198 -28.34 -2.80 -4.61
N LYS A 199 -27.34 -3.60 -4.99
CA LYS A 199 -27.08 -4.93 -4.43
C LYS A 199 -26.10 -4.85 -3.26
N ASN A 200 -25.26 -3.82 -3.20
CA ASN A 200 -24.29 -3.59 -2.14
C ASN A 200 -24.93 -2.99 -0.87
N LEU A 201 -25.94 -3.68 -0.33
CA LEU A 201 -26.59 -3.29 0.94
C LEU A 201 -25.61 -3.22 2.11
N SER A 202 -24.52 -3.98 2.07
CA SER A 202 -23.44 -3.92 3.06
C SER A 202 -22.79 -2.53 3.11
N GLY A 203 -22.34 -2.00 1.97
CA GLY A 203 -21.79 -0.64 1.88
C GLY A 203 -22.79 0.41 2.33
N MET A 204 -24.02 0.36 1.81
CA MET A 204 -25.08 1.31 2.19
C MET A 204 -25.37 1.32 3.70
N ILE A 205 -25.52 0.15 4.32
CA ILE A 205 -25.79 0.01 5.77
C ILE A 205 -24.58 0.50 6.58
N MET A 206 -23.36 0.22 6.13
CA MET A 206 -22.13 0.70 6.79
C MET A 206 -21.99 2.22 6.73
N ASP A 207 -22.27 2.86 5.61
CA ASP A 207 -22.20 4.33 5.50
C ASP A 207 -23.17 5.04 6.46
N LEU A 208 -24.31 4.42 6.78
CA LEU A 208 -25.30 4.97 7.72
C LEU A 208 -25.03 4.64 9.19
N LEU A 209 -24.48 3.47 9.50
CA LEU A 209 -24.33 3.01 10.89
C LEU A 209 -22.90 3.09 11.42
N THR A 210 -21.91 2.91 10.56
CA THR A 210 -20.48 2.83 10.90
C THR A 210 -19.65 3.53 9.82
N PRO A 211 -19.86 4.85 9.59
CA PRO A 211 -19.17 5.58 8.54
C PRO A 211 -17.65 5.43 8.72
N ILE A 212 -16.95 5.16 7.62
CA ILE A 212 -15.48 5.06 7.60
C ILE A 212 -14.94 6.38 7.05
N GLY A 213 -14.00 7.00 7.76
CA GLY A 213 -13.29 8.17 7.24
C GLY A 213 -11.88 7.86 6.74
N MET A 214 -11.32 8.80 5.99
CA MET A 214 -9.88 8.85 5.70
C MET A 214 -9.10 8.99 7.01
N GLY A 215 -8.28 7.99 7.34
CA GLY A 215 -7.59 7.89 8.62
C GLY A 215 -8.26 7.03 9.70
N GLN A 216 -9.30 6.25 9.38
CA GLN A 216 -10.04 5.45 10.38
C GLN A 216 -9.18 4.31 10.97
N ARG A 217 -9.38 4.02 12.26
CA ARG A 217 -8.92 2.80 12.96
C ARG A 217 -10.14 1.95 13.31
N GLY A 218 -10.63 1.18 12.34
CA GLY A 218 -11.82 0.36 12.50
C GLY A 218 -11.53 -1.09 12.83
N LEU A 219 -12.36 -1.67 13.71
CA LEU A 219 -12.35 -3.09 14.04
C LEU A 219 -13.64 -3.76 13.56
N ILE A 220 -13.51 -4.75 12.67
CA ILE A 220 -14.60 -5.67 12.31
C ILE A 220 -14.54 -6.83 13.30
N VAL A 221 -15.36 -6.75 14.34
CA VAL A 221 -15.42 -7.69 15.45
C VAL A 221 -16.30 -8.86 15.06
N SER A 222 -15.68 -9.97 14.65
CA SER A 222 -16.37 -11.09 14.01
C SER A 222 -16.12 -12.42 14.73
N PRO A 223 -17.17 -13.09 15.25
CA PRO A 223 -17.10 -14.51 15.54
C PRO A 223 -16.80 -15.32 14.27
N PRO A 224 -16.19 -16.52 14.37
CA PRO A 224 -16.01 -17.40 13.21
C PRO A 224 -17.31 -17.66 12.44
N ARG A 225 -17.21 -17.75 11.11
CA ARG A 225 -18.32 -18.02 10.15
C ARG A 225 -19.43 -16.95 10.08
N THR A 226 -19.13 -15.69 10.36
CA THR A 226 -20.12 -14.60 10.34
C THR A 226 -20.18 -13.74 9.07
N GLY A 227 -19.47 -14.11 8.01
CA GLY A 227 -19.44 -13.36 6.74
C GLY A 227 -18.33 -12.29 6.64
N LYS A 228 -17.40 -12.26 7.60
CA LYS A 228 -16.14 -11.46 7.60
C LYS A 228 -15.57 -11.20 6.21
N THR A 229 -15.26 -12.27 5.46
CA THR A 229 -14.60 -12.20 4.14
C THR A 229 -15.45 -11.47 3.10
N MET A 230 -16.76 -11.77 3.05
CA MET A 230 -17.69 -11.08 2.14
C MET A 230 -17.83 -9.59 2.47
N LEU A 231 -17.78 -9.23 3.76
CA LEU A 231 -17.81 -7.84 4.19
C LEU A 231 -16.53 -7.09 3.78
N LEU A 232 -15.35 -7.71 3.98
CA LEU A 232 -14.09 -7.15 3.51
C LEU A 232 -14.05 -6.98 1.99
N GLN A 233 -14.52 -7.96 1.22
CA GLN A 233 -14.63 -7.87 -0.24
C GLN A 233 -15.59 -6.74 -0.67
N SER A 234 -16.72 -6.58 0.02
CA SER A 234 -17.65 -5.46 -0.21
C SER A 234 -16.98 -4.12 0.05
N ILE A 235 -16.31 -3.93 1.19
CA ILE A 235 -15.56 -2.70 1.51
C ILE A 235 -14.49 -2.44 0.45
N ALA A 236 -13.69 -3.45 0.12
CA ALA A 236 -12.60 -3.37 -0.85
C ALA A 236 -13.08 -2.88 -2.22
N ASN A 237 -14.09 -3.55 -2.77
CA ASN A 237 -14.62 -3.21 -4.10
C ASN A 237 -15.33 -1.85 -4.11
N SER A 238 -15.99 -1.47 -3.01
CA SER A 238 -16.59 -0.14 -2.90
C SER A 238 -15.54 0.97 -2.90
N ILE A 239 -14.40 0.74 -2.24
CA ILE A 239 -13.25 1.65 -2.27
C ILE A 239 -12.66 1.72 -3.68
N SER A 240 -12.41 0.59 -4.34
CA SER A 240 -11.85 0.58 -5.69
C SER A 240 -12.77 1.22 -6.76
N GLU A 241 -14.09 1.19 -6.55
CA GLU A 241 -15.08 1.81 -7.44
C GLU A 241 -15.26 3.31 -7.18
N ASN A 242 -15.48 3.70 -5.91
CA ASN A 242 -15.79 5.09 -5.53
C ASN A 242 -14.54 5.97 -5.32
N HIS A 243 -13.42 5.35 -4.95
CA HIS A 243 -12.20 6.02 -4.48
C HIS A 243 -10.92 5.44 -5.15
N PRO A 244 -10.82 5.47 -6.50
CA PRO A 244 -9.66 4.94 -7.23
C PRO A 244 -8.35 5.70 -6.94
N GLU A 245 -8.40 6.86 -6.26
CA GLU A 245 -7.24 7.58 -5.73
C GLU A 245 -6.62 6.97 -4.47
N ILE A 246 -7.33 6.07 -3.79
CA ILE A 246 -6.86 5.41 -2.57
C ILE A 246 -5.99 4.21 -2.94
N PHE A 247 -4.79 4.14 -2.36
CA PHE A 247 -3.96 2.94 -2.39
C PHE A 247 -4.57 1.88 -1.47
N LEU A 248 -5.33 0.96 -2.05
CA LEU A 248 -5.94 -0.18 -1.36
C LEU A 248 -4.96 -1.35 -1.25
N ILE A 249 -4.63 -1.74 -0.02
CA ILE A 249 -3.83 -2.92 0.30
C ILE A 249 -4.70 -3.88 1.13
N VAL A 250 -4.79 -5.14 0.74
CA VAL A 250 -5.40 -6.21 1.53
C VAL A 250 -4.30 -7.08 2.10
N LEU A 251 -4.18 -7.12 3.43
CA LEU A 251 -3.15 -7.87 4.15
C LEU A 251 -3.77 -9.09 4.85
N LEU A 252 -3.44 -10.28 4.37
CA LEU A 252 -3.95 -11.56 4.87
C LEU A 252 -2.86 -12.28 5.69
N ILE A 253 -3.14 -12.58 6.95
CA ILE A 253 -2.18 -13.13 7.93
C ILE A 253 -2.73 -14.41 8.55
N ASP A 254 -2.01 -15.53 8.39
CA ASP A 254 -2.35 -16.85 8.94
C ASP A 254 -3.76 -17.31 8.50
N GLU A 255 -4.14 -16.93 7.28
CA GLU A 255 -5.39 -17.34 6.63
C GLU A 255 -5.13 -18.39 5.54
N ARG A 256 -6.20 -18.95 4.96
CA ARG A 256 -6.10 -20.14 4.11
C ARG A 256 -5.73 -19.82 2.66
N PRO A 257 -4.94 -20.66 1.97
CA PRO A 257 -4.58 -20.45 0.57
C PRO A 257 -5.78 -20.27 -0.38
N GLU A 258 -6.89 -20.98 -0.13
CA GLU A 258 -8.12 -20.83 -0.93
C GLU A 258 -8.80 -19.47 -0.72
N GLU A 259 -8.76 -18.92 0.50
CA GLU A 259 -9.33 -17.61 0.84
C GLU A 259 -8.45 -16.46 0.31
N VAL A 260 -7.12 -16.65 0.32
CA VAL A 260 -6.18 -15.74 -0.35
C VAL A 260 -6.44 -15.68 -1.86
N THR A 261 -6.61 -16.84 -2.50
CA THR A 261 -6.87 -16.93 -3.95
C THR A 261 -8.21 -16.28 -4.32
N ASP A 262 -9.24 -16.45 -3.48
CA ASP A 262 -10.55 -15.82 -3.68
C ASP A 262 -10.46 -14.29 -3.57
N MET A 263 -9.75 -13.78 -2.57
CA MET A 263 -9.51 -12.34 -2.39
C MET A 263 -8.74 -11.73 -3.58
N GLN A 264 -7.65 -12.37 -4.03
CA GLN A 264 -6.84 -11.95 -5.18
C GLN A 264 -7.63 -11.86 -6.49
N ARG A 265 -8.70 -12.65 -6.64
CA ARG A 265 -9.57 -12.64 -7.83
C ARG A 265 -10.76 -11.70 -7.72
N SER A 266 -11.15 -11.34 -6.50
CA SER A 266 -12.40 -10.63 -6.21
C SER A 266 -12.20 -9.16 -5.86
N VAL A 267 -10.96 -8.70 -5.66
CA VAL A 267 -10.63 -7.32 -5.26
C VAL A 267 -9.64 -6.67 -6.22
N ALA A 268 -9.97 -5.46 -6.67
CA ALA A 268 -9.07 -4.61 -7.44
C ALA A 268 -8.17 -3.78 -6.48
N GLY A 269 -7.08 -4.39 -6.02
CA GLY A 269 -6.11 -3.77 -5.11
C GLY A 269 -4.88 -4.64 -4.89
N GLU A 270 -3.92 -4.17 -4.10
CA GLU A 270 -2.72 -4.93 -3.77
C GLU A 270 -3.02 -5.97 -2.69
N VAL A 271 -3.06 -7.27 -3.05
CA VAL A 271 -3.35 -8.35 -2.09
C VAL A 271 -2.07 -9.05 -1.66
N VAL A 272 -1.65 -8.82 -0.42
CA VAL A 272 -0.44 -9.34 0.22
C VAL A 272 -0.82 -10.38 1.26
N ALA A 273 -0.23 -11.57 1.22
CA ALA A 273 -0.61 -12.68 2.08
C ALA A 273 0.59 -13.42 2.70
N SER A 274 0.38 -13.96 3.90
CA SER A 274 1.21 -14.99 4.50
C SER A 274 0.28 -16.04 5.10
N THR A 275 0.18 -17.21 4.44
CA THR A 275 -0.79 -18.27 4.80
C THR A 275 -0.40 -18.98 6.09
N PHE A 276 -1.32 -19.77 6.67
CA PHE A 276 -1.07 -20.56 7.89
C PHE A 276 0.08 -21.59 7.77
N ASP A 277 0.56 -21.89 6.56
CA ASP A 277 1.70 -22.77 6.32
C ASP A 277 3.05 -22.11 6.68
N GLU A 278 3.08 -20.78 6.74
CA GLU A 278 4.28 -19.97 6.95
C GLU A 278 4.58 -19.75 8.45
N PRO A 279 5.86 -19.55 8.84
CA PRO A 279 6.22 -19.32 10.23
C PRO A 279 5.81 -17.92 10.73
N ALA A 280 5.59 -17.78 12.05
CA ALA A 280 5.18 -16.52 12.67
C ALA A 280 6.13 -15.32 12.40
N GLN A 281 7.42 -15.58 12.22
CA GLN A 281 8.41 -14.57 11.81
C GLN A 281 8.09 -13.97 10.44
N GLN A 282 7.54 -14.77 9.52
CA GLN A 282 7.16 -14.36 8.18
C GLN A 282 5.92 -13.48 8.21
N HIS A 283 4.88 -13.87 8.95
CA HIS A 283 3.69 -13.02 9.17
C HIS A 283 4.08 -11.63 9.69
N VAL A 284 5.01 -11.56 10.66
CA VAL A 284 5.51 -10.30 11.23
C VAL A 284 6.33 -9.51 10.20
N HIS A 285 7.23 -10.15 9.45
CA HIS A 285 8.01 -9.49 8.40
C HIS A 285 7.12 -8.88 7.30
N VAL A 286 6.16 -9.65 6.78
CA VAL A 286 5.22 -9.19 5.73
C VAL A 286 4.39 -8.00 6.23
N ALA A 287 3.86 -8.06 7.46
CA ALA A 287 3.12 -6.96 8.05
C ALA A 287 3.97 -5.69 8.26
N GLU A 288 5.23 -5.83 8.70
CA GLU A 288 6.15 -4.69 8.87
C GLU A 288 6.54 -4.06 7.52
N MET A 289 6.72 -4.86 6.45
CA MET A 289 6.93 -4.32 5.10
C MET A 289 5.71 -3.53 4.59
N VAL A 290 4.50 -4.06 4.77
CA VAL A 290 3.26 -3.39 4.36
C VAL A 290 3.03 -2.09 5.12
N ILE A 291 3.22 -2.06 6.44
CA ILE A 291 2.99 -0.84 7.22
C ILE A 291 4.04 0.24 6.93
N GLU A 292 5.30 -0.13 6.70
CA GLU A 292 6.31 0.85 6.30
C GLU A 292 6.05 1.39 4.89
N LYS A 293 5.63 0.56 3.91
CA LYS A 293 5.17 1.03 2.60
C LYS A 293 4.02 2.04 2.75
N ALA A 294 3.00 1.69 3.52
CA ALA A 294 1.84 2.55 3.74
C ALA A 294 2.24 3.91 4.35
N LYS A 295 3.15 3.93 5.33
CA LYS A 295 3.71 5.18 5.88
C LYS A 295 4.41 6.02 4.82
N ARG A 296 5.26 5.43 3.96
CA ARG A 296 5.97 6.18 2.89
C ARG A 296 5.00 6.82 1.89
N LEU A 297 3.94 6.11 1.52
CA LEU A 297 2.90 6.67 0.65
C LEU A 297 2.17 7.86 1.32
N VAL A 298 1.89 7.78 2.62
CA VAL A 298 1.28 8.90 3.37
C VAL A 298 2.25 10.08 3.55
N GLU A 299 3.55 9.84 3.73
CA GLU A 299 4.58 10.90 3.71
C GLU A 299 4.63 11.65 2.35
N HIS A 300 4.11 11.04 1.28
CA HIS A 300 3.91 11.65 -0.04
C HIS A 300 2.46 12.14 -0.28
N GLY A 301 1.68 12.33 0.79
CA GLY A 301 0.31 12.86 0.75
C GLY A 301 -0.72 11.93 0.11
N LYS A 302 -0.43 10.62 -0.04
CA LYS A 302 -1.40 9.65 -0.55
C LYS A 302 -2.38 9.21 0.53
N ASN A 303 -3.59 8.84 0.11
CA ASN A 303 -4.53 8.12 0.96
C ASN A 303 -4.30 6.61 0.81
N VAL A 304 -4.16 5.90 1.93
CA VAL A 304 -3.88 4.46 1.95
C VAL A 304 -4.90 3.77 2.84
N VAL A 305 -5.52 2.69 2.35
CA VAL A 305 -6.38 1.80 3.15
C VAL A 305 -5.71 0.43 3.24
N ILE A 306 -5.49 -0.05 4.46
CA ILE A 306 -5.14 -1.43 4.74
C ILE A 306 -6.36 -2.17 5.27
N LEU A 307 -6.80 -3.19 4.54
CA LEU A 307 -7.76 -4.19 5.01
C LEU A 307 -6.98 -5.37 5.61
N LEU A 308 -6.92 -5.47 6.94
CA LEU A 308 -6.14 -6.49 7.65
C LEU A 308 -7.03 -7.66 8.11
N ASP A 309 -6.72 -8.86 7.64
CA ASP A 309 -7.37 -10.09 8.06
C ASP A 309 -6.34 -11.12 8.58
N SER A 310 -6.06 -11.24 9.88
CA SER A 310 -6.70 -10.56 11.01
C SER A 310 -5.70 -10.00 12.02
N ILE A 311 -6.13 -8.98 12.77
CA ILE A 311 -5.29 -8.39 13.83
C ILE A 311 -5.06 -9.36 14.99
N THR A 312 -6.01 -10.27 15.24
CA THR A 312 -5.91 -11.30 16.27
C THR A 312 -4.80 -12.30 15.92
N ARG A 313 -4.75 -12.78 14.67
CA ARG A 313 -3.69 -13.67 14.18
C ARG A 313 -2.32 -12.97 14.14
N LEU A 314 -2.29 -11.71 13.68
CA LEU A 314 -1.05 -10.91 13.71
C LEU A 314 -0.51 -10.73 15.14
N ALA A 315 -1.37 -10.41 16.11
CA ALA A 315 -0.97 -10.30 17.52
C ALA A 315 -0.47 -11.62 18.13
N ARG A 316 -1.06 -12.75 17.73
CA ARG A 316 -0.54 -14.09 18.07
C ARG A 316 0.86 -14.34 17.50
N ALA A 317 1.09 -13.98 16.23
CA ALA A 317 2.40 -14.08 15.60
C ALA A 317 3.46 -13.26 16.35
N TYR A 318 3.15 -12.00 16.69
CA TYR A 318 4.02 -11.17 17.52
C TYR A 318 4.33 -11.79 18.89
N ASN A 319 3.33 -12.35 19.57
CA ASN A 319 3.53 -13.04 20.85
C ASN A 319 4.45 -14.26 20.74
N SER A 320 4.39 -15.00 19.63
CA SER A 320 5.22 -16.18 19.39
C SER A 320 6.69 -15.85 19.03
N VAL A 321 6.97 -14.69 18.43
CA VAL A 321 8.34 -14.28 18.06
C VAL A 321 9.03 -13.41 19.11
N GLN A 322 8.28 -12.83 20.05
CA GLN A 322 8.82 -11.94 21.06
C GLN A 322 9.66 -12.73 22.09
N PRO A 323 10.91 -12.30 22.40
CA PRO A 323 11.68 -12.89 23.50
C PRO A 323 10.92 -12.75 24.84
N PRO A 324 10.81 -13.81 25.67
CA PRO A 324 10.04 -13.77 26.91
C PRO A 324 10.52 -12.69 27.88
N SER A 325 9.61 -11.83 28.34
CA SER A 325 9.87 -10.78 29.33
C SER A 325 9.94 -11.30 30.78
N GLY A 326 9.56 -12.56 30.99
CA GLY A 326 9.34 -13.14 32.32
C GLY A 326 8.03 -12.71 32.99
N LYS A 327 7.20 -11.89 32.33
CA LYS A 327 5.88 -11.43 32.82
C LYS A 327 4.80 -11.80 31.81
N VAL A 328 3.97 -12.77 32.18
CA VAL A 328 2.85 -13.26 31.36
C VAL A 328 1.54 -12.72 31.92
N LEU A 329 0.74 -12.10 31.05
CA LEU A 329 -0.59 -11.57 31.33
C LEU A 329 -1.66 -12.67 31.26
N SER A 330 -2.91 -12.32 31.56
CA SER A 330 -4.04 -13.23 31.36
C SER A 330 -4.12 -13.69 29.90
N GLY A 331 -4.48 -14.96 29.67
CA GLY A 331 -4.52 -15.54 28.32
C GLY A 331 -3.18 -16.02 27.75
N GLY A 332 -2.07 -15.95 28.50
CA GLY A 332 -0.76 -16.46 28.05
C GLY A 332 0.03 -15.49 27.17
N ILE A 333 -0.32 -14.20 27.21
CA ILE A 333 0.29 -13.14 26.41
C ILE A 333 1.48 -12.55 27.18
N ASP A 334 2.64 -12.39 26.54
CA ASP A 334 3.77 -11.69 27.16
C ASP A 334 3.47 -10.19 27.32
N SER A 335 3.88 -9.61 28.45
CA SER A 335 3.61 -8.19 28.76
C SER A 335 4.06 -7.18 27.69
N ASN A 336 5.05 -7.52 26.86
CA ASN A 336 5.51 -6.67 25.76
C ASN A 336 4.94 -7.06 24.39
N ALA A 337 4.34 -8.24 24.23
CA ALA A 337 3.93 -8.79 22.93
C ALA A 337 2.93 -7.89 22.17
N LEU A 338 2.03 -7.21 22.88
CA LEU A 338 1.01 -6.35 22.26
C LEU A 338 1.54 -4.96 21.86
N GLN A 339 2.77 -4.58 22.23
CA GLN A 339 3.30 -3.25 21.93
C GLN A 339 3.45 -2.98 20.43
N ARG A 340 4.02 -3.94 19.67
CA ARG A 340 4.18 -3.81 18.20
C ARG A 340 2.83 -3.90 17.46
N PRO A 341 1.95 -4.89 17.73
CA PRO A 341 0.60 -4.90 17.18
C PRO A 341 -0.20 -3.61 17.43
N LYS A 342 -0.14 -3.04 18.65
CA LYS A 342 -0.80 -1.76 18.95
C LYS A 342 -0.18 -0.57 18.22
N ARG A 343 1.14 -0.58 17.95
CA ARG A 343 1.79 0.42 17.08
C ARG A 343 1.38 0.29 15.61
N PHE A 344 1.26 -0.94 15.09
CA PHE A 344 0.75 -1.19 13.74
C PHE A 344 -0.66 -0.59 13.58
N PHE A 345 -1.61 -0.95 14.45
CA PHE A 345 -2.99 -0.47 14.34
C PHE A 345 -3.14 1.01 14.71
N GLY A 346 -2.36 1.50 15.68
CA GLY A 346 -2.24 2.91 16.05
C GLY A 346 -1.48 3.78 15.04
N ALA A 347 -0.93 3.19 13.97
CA ALA A 347 -0.40 3.97 12.86
C ALA A 347 -1.52 4.71 12.12
N ALA A 348 -2.68 4.08 11.91
CA ALA A 348 -3.79 4.69 11.18
C ALA A 348 -4.30 5.99 11.83
N ARG A 349 -4.42 7.03 11.00
CA ARG A 349 -4.70 8.42 11.36
C ARG A 349 -4.98 9.25 10.10
N ASN A 350 -5.75 10.33 10.27
CA ASN A 350 -5.84 11.40 9.28
C ASN A 350 -4.65 12.37 9.48
N ILE A 351 -4.17 13.04 8.45
CA ILE A 351 -2.99 13.91 8.50
C ILE A 351 -3.33 15.34 8.06
N GLU A 352 -2.96 16.34 8.87
CA GLU A 352 -3.19 17.76 8.55
C GLU A 352 -2.40 18.22 7.31
N GLU A 353 -1.16 17.75 7.17
CA GLU A 353 -0.27 18.10 6.07
C GLU A 353 -0.64 17.41 4.73
N GLY A 354 -1.61 16.48 4.74
CA GLY A 354 -2.11 15.75 3.58
C GLY A 354 -1.87 14.23 3.63
N GLY A 355 -2.72 13.49 2.92
CA GLY A 355 -2.75 12.04 2.95
C GLY A 355 -3.44 11.46 4.19
N SER A 356 -3.59 10.15 4.24
CA SER A 356 -4.18 9.46 5.40
C SER A 356 -3.85 7.97 5.39
N LEU A 357 -3.77 7.38 6.59
CA LEU A 357 -3.67 5.93 6.75
C LEU A 357 -4.94 5.41 7.43
N THR A 358 -5.79 4.72 6.69
CA THR A 358 -6.92 3.97 7.22
C THR A 358 -6.52 2.51 7.42
N ILE A 359 -6.83 1.95 8.59
CA ILE A 359 -6.71 0.50 8.84
C ILE A 359 -8.07 -0.02 9.30
N MET A 360 -8.63 -0.92 8.50
CA MET A 360 -9.81 -1.71 8.82
C MET A 360 -9.36 -3.13 9.09
N ALA A 361 -9.37 -3.55 10.36
CA ALA A 361 -8.85 -4.84 10.76
C ALA A 361 -9.92 -5.75 11.35
N THR A 362 -9.93 -7.03 10.98
CA THR A 362 -10.83 -8.01 11.58
C THR A 362 -10.26 -8.48 12.93
N ALA A 363 -11.13 -8.60 13.93
CA ALA A 363 -10.82 -9.12 15.26
C ALA A 363 -11.72 -10.31 15.56
N LEU A 364 -11.11 -11.44 15.91
CA LEU A 364 -11.83 -12.67 16.25
C LEU A 364 -12.29 -12.63 17.71
N ILE A 365 -13.57 -12.93 17.94
CA ILE A 365 -14.19 -13.13 19.25
C ILE A 365 -14.92 -14.48 19.31
N ASP A 366 -15.36 -14.89 20.50
CA ASP A 366 -16.11 -16.14 20.72
C ASP A 366 -15.40 -17.40 20.16
N THR A 367 -14.06 -17.38 20.16
CA THR A 367 -13.20 -18.49 19.69
C THR A 367 -13.01 -19.57 20.76
N GLY A 368 -13.36 -19.26 22.02
CA GLY A 368 -13.04 -20.08 23.20
C GLY A 368 -11.62 -19.88 23.72
N SER A 369 -10.81 -19.01 23.11
CA SER A 369 -9.45 -18.68 23.58
C SER A 369 -9.43 -17.37 24.36
N ARG A 370 -9.14 -17.46 25.66
CA ARG A 370 -8.92 -16.29 26.52
C ARG A 370 -7.78 -15.37 26.05
N MET A 371 -6.89 -15.87 25.19
CA MET A 371 -5.89 -15.03 24.51
C MET A 371 -6.56 -14.04 23.55
N ASP A 372 -7.55 -14.49 22.77
CA ASP A 372 -8.22 -13.66 21.77
C ASP A 372 -9.10 -12.59 22.44
N ASP A 373 -9.78 -12.95 23.53
CA ASP A 373 -10.59 -12.02 24.33
C ASP A 373 -9.73 -10.84 24.86
N VAL A 374 -8.53 -11.12 25.36
CA VAL A 374 -7.59 -10.10 25.88
C VAL A 374 -6.99 -9.28 24.72
N ILE A 375 -6.66 -9.91 23.59
CA ILE A 375 -6.21 -9.20 22.39
C ILE A 375 -7.29 -8.22 21.90
N PHE A 376 -8.55 -8.66 21.85
CA PHE A 376 -9.68 -7.84 21.40
C PHE A 376 -9.87 -6.59 22.27
N GLU A 377 -9.95 -6.74 23.61
CA GLU A 377 -10.15 -5.60 24.51
C GLU A 377 -8.99 -4.58 24.46
N GLU A 378 -7.75 -5.03 24.26
CA GLU A 378 -6.58 -4.16 24.08
C GLU A 378 -6.62 -3.34 22.79
N PHE A 379 -7.18 -3.90 21.70
CA PHE A 379 -7.37 -3.17 20.45
C PHE A 379 -8.61 -2.29 20.43
N LYS A 380 -9.68 -2.69 21.11
CA LYS A 380 -10.90 -1.89 21.28
C LYS A 380 -10.62 -0.52 21.92
N GLY A 381 -9.69 -0.47 22.87
CA GLY A 381 -9.21 0.79 23.44
C GLY A 381 -8.42 1.68 22.47
N THR A 382 -7.85 1.08 21.41
CA THR A 382 -6.99 1.75 20.41
C THR A 382 -7.78 2.23 19.18
N GLY A 383 -8.85 1.52 18.82
CA GLY A 383 -9.74 1.82 17.70
C GLY A 383 -10.63 3.05 17.93
N ASN A 384 -11.20 3.56 16.84
CA ASN A 384 -12.21 4.62 16.84
C ASN A 384 -13.47 4.28 16.01
N MET A 385 -13.54 3.09 15.41
CA MET A 385 -14.77 2.50 14.86
C MET A 385 -14.83 1.02 15.25
N GLU A 386 -16.03 0.55 15.59
CA GLU A 386 -16.31 -0.87 15.85
C GLU A 386 -17.51 -1.30 15.01
N LEU A 387 -17.39 -2.42 14.30
CA LEU A 387 -18.48 -3.08 13.58
C LEU A 387 -18.53 -4.53 14.06
N HIS A 388 -19.57 -4.88 14.80
CA HIS A 388 -19.76 -6.22 15.39
C HIS A 388 -20.64 -7.08 14.48
N LEU A 389 -20.27 -8.34 14.28
CA LEU A 389 -21.08 -9.32 13.55
C LEU A 389 -21.72 -10.33 14.52
N ASP A 390 -23.03 -10.58 14.39
CA ASP A 390 -23.77 -11.52 15.26
C ASP A 390 -24.09 -12.84 14.53
N ARG A 391 -23.76 -13.97 15.18
CA ARG A 391 -24.14 -15.32 14.74
C ARG A 391 -25.67 -15.49 14.63
N LYS A 392 -26.48 -14.79 15.44
CA LYS A 392 -27.95 -14.89 15.40
C LYS A 392 -28.54 -14.50 14.03
N LEU A 393 -27.92 -13.54 13.34
CA LEU A 393 -28.31 -13.13 11.99
C LEU A 393 -27.94 -14.22 10.97
N VAL A 394 -26.74 -14.78 11.08
CA VAL A 394 -26.23 -15.88 10.24
C VAL A 394 -27.09 -17.15 10.38
N ASP A 395 -27.47 -17.52 11.59
CA ASP A 395 -28.34 -18.68 11.88
C ASP A 395 -29.73 -18.53 11.24
N ARG A 396 -30.16 -17.28 11.00
CA ARG A 396 -31.39 -16.92 10.26
C ARG A 396 -31.16 -16.65 8.78
N ARG A 397 -29.90 -16.69 8.30
CA ARG A 397 -29.45 -16.34 6.95
C ARG A 397 -29.72 -14.88 6.55
N VAL A 398 -29.73 -13.98 7.52
CA VAL A 398 -29.84 -12.53 7.33
C VAL A 398 -28.44 -11.95 7.14
N PHE A 399 -28.21 -11.28 6.01
CA PHE A 399 -26.94 -10.65 5.66
C PHE A 399 -27.17 -9.23 5.10
N PRO A 400 -26.35 -8.23 5.46
CA PRO A 400 -25.13 -8.33 6.28
C PRO A 400 -25.43 -8.62 7.76
N ALA A 401 -24.58 -9.44 8.40
CA ALA A 401 -24.81 -9.95 9.75
C ALA A 401 -24.40 -8.95 10.86
N ILE A 402 -24.66 -7.65 10.67
CA ILE A 402 -24.19 -6.55 11.53
C ILE A 402 -25.09 -6.38 12.77
N ASP A 403 -24.49 -6.35 13.96
CA ASP A 403 -25.14 -5.94 15.21
C ASP A 403 -25.21 -4.40 15.27
N ILE A 404 -26.41 -3.86 15.08
CA ILE A 404 -26.66 -2.41 14.99
C ILE A 404 -26.43 -1.69 16.33
N ASP A 405 -26.71 -2.35 17.46
CA ASP A 405 -26.58 -1.78 18.81
C ASP A 405 -25.12 -1.66 19.23
N ARG A 406 -24.30 -2.66 18.91
CA ARG A 406 -22.88 -2.72 19.29
C ARG A 406 -21.94 -1.98 18.33
N SER A 407 -22.40 -1.67 17.12
CA SER A 407 -21.57 -1.06 16.07
C SER A 407 -21.71 0.46 16.04
N GLY A 408 -20.61 1.18 15.81
CA GLY A 408 -20.61 2.63 15.61
C GLY A 408 -19.22 3.25 15.39
N THR A 409 -19.21 4.49 14.91
CA THR A 409 -17.98 5.28 14.69
C THR A 409 -17.89 6.43 15.71
N ARG A 410 -16.76 6.56 16.40
CA ARG A 410 -16.48 7.74 17.24
C ARG A 410 -16.25 8.93 16.33
N LYS A 411 -16.84 10.08 16.67
CA LYS A 411 -16.76 11.33 15.89
C LYS A 411 -17.44 11.26 14.52
N GLU A 412 -18.50 10.47 14.38
CA GLU A 412 -19.35 10.42 13.18
C GLU A 412 -19.93 11.80 12.79
N GLU A 413 -20.03 12.77 13.71
CA GLU A 413 -20.44 14.15 13.39
C GLU A 413 -19.47 14.93 12.51
N LEU A 414 -18.26 14.40 12.27
CA LEU A 414 -17.29 14.93 11.31
C LEU A 414 -17.41 14.31 9.91
N LEU A 415 -18.06 13.15 9.80
CA LEU A 415 -18.18 12.39 8.54
C LEU A 415 -19.53 12.61 7.85
N MET A 416 -20.56 12.96 8.61
CA MET A 416 -21.93 13.17 8.11
C MET A 416 -22.37 14.63 8.20
N SER A 417 -23.23 15.06 7.26
CA SER A 417 -23.95 16.32 7.43
C SER A 417 -24.92 16.27 8.63
N LYS A 418 -25.22 17.42 9.22
CA LYS A 418 -26.14 17.53 10.38
C LYS A 418 -27.53 16.96 10.11
N ASP A 419 -28.04 17.05 8.87
CA ASP A 419 -29.32 16.46 8.48
C ASP A 419 -29.27 14.93 8.42
N GLN A 420 -28.24 14.37 7.77
CA GLN A 420 -28.02 12.91 7.74
C GLN A 420 -27.86 12.35 9.16
N LEU A 421 -27.01 12.96 9.99
CA LEU A 421 -26.76 12.51 11.37
C LEU A 421 -28.05 12.49 12.21
N ASN A 422 -28.89 13.53 12.11
CA ASN A 422 -30.18 13.57 12.80
C ASN A 422 -31.11 12.43 12.36
N LYS A 423 -31.14 12.11 11.06
CA LYS A 423 -31.95 11.01 10.51
C LYS A 423 -31.42 9.64 10.91
N VAL A 424 -30.10 9.44 10.87
CA VAL A 424 -29.41 8.23 11.37
C VAL A 424 -29.70 8.01 12.86
N TRP A 425 -29.73 9.08 13.66
CA TRP A 425 -30.08 8.96 15.08
C TRP A 425 -31.54 8.56 15.32
N ILE A 426 -32.47 9.06 14.49
CA ILE A 426 -33.87 8.61 14.50
C ILE A 426 -33.98 7.15 14.06
N LEU A 427 -33.26 6.76 13.00
CA LEU A 427 -33.19 5.38 12.50
C LEU A 427 -32.74 4.42 13.61
N ARG A 428 -31.60 4.70 14.24
CA ARG A 428 -31.08 3.93 15.39
C ARG A 428 -32.13 3.82 16.50
N LYS A 429 -32.76 4.92 16.91
CA LYS A 429 -33.82 4.87 17.94
C LYS A 429 -35.01 3.96 17.61
N ILE A 430 -35.35 3.80 16.33
CA ILE A 430 -36.42 2.90 15.88
C ILE A 430 -35.92 1.45 15.89
N LEU A 431 -34.74 1.20 15.34
CA LEU A 431 -34.15 -0.14 15.24
C LEU A 431 -33.85 -0.75 16.62
N ASN A 432 -33.34 0.05 17.56
CA ASN A 432 -33.03 -0.36 18.93
C ASN A 432 -34.29 -0.69 19.79
N GLN A 433 -35.51 -0.56 19.25
CA GLN A 433 -36.74 -1.05 19.89
C GLN A 433 -37.12 -2.48 19.48
N MET A 434 -36.40 -3.05 18.51
CA MET A 434 -36.64 -4.37 17.93
C MET A 434 -35.55 -5.35 18.37
N SER A 435 -35.74 -6.65 18.14
CA SER A 435 -34.60 -7.58 18.23
C SER A 435 -33.63 -7.38 17.06
N THR A 436 -32.37 -7.76 17.25
CA THR A 436 -31.29 -7.61 16.24
C THR A 436 -31.68 -8.18 14.86
N VAL A 437 -32.43 -9.29 14.83
CA VAL A 437 -32.90 -9.92 13.58
C VAL A 437 -33.99 -9.09 12.91
N GLU A 438 -35.03 -8.71 13.65
CA GLU A 438 -36.14 -7.89 13.14
C GLU A 438 -35.66 -6.52 12.64
N ALA A 439 -34.73 -5.90 13.37
CA ALA A 439 -34.11 -4.63 13.00
C ALA A 439 -33.38 -4.73 11.66
N MET A 440 -32.56 -5.78 11.46
CA MET A 440 -31.81 -5.97 10.23
C MET A 440 -32.72 -6.37 9.05
N GLU A 441 -33.70 -7.26 9.28
CA GLU A 441 -34.69 -7.63 8.24
C GLU A 441 -35.51 -6.41 7.79
N LEU A 442 -35.94 -5.55 8.71
CA LEU A 442 -36.63 -4.30 8.37
C LEU A 442 -35.71 -3.34 7.61
N LEU A 443 -34.45 -3.20 8.02
CA LEU A 443 -33.50 -2.31 7.37
C LEU A 443 -33.24 -2.77 5.92
N ILE A 444 -33.01 -4.06 5.71
CA ILE A 444 -32.85 -4.69 4.39
C ILE A 444 -34.10 -4.51 3.52
N ASP A 445 -35.31 -4.78 4.04
CA ASP A 445 -36.58 -4.60 3.31
C ASP A 445 -36.80 -3.15 2.85
N ARG A 446 -36.42 -2.17 3.69
CA ARG A 446 -36.61 -0.75 3.39
C ARG A 446 -35.54 -0.20 2.46
N MET A 447 -34.26 -0.54 2.69
CA MET A 447 -33.16 -0.09 1.85
C MET A 447 -33.19 -0.75 0.47
N GLY A 448 -33.59 -2.02 0.36
CA GLY A 448 -33.81 -2.70 -0.92
C GLY A 448 -34.93 -2.13 -1.79
N LYS A 449 -35.72 -1.17 -1.28
CA LYS A 449 -36.73 -0.40 -2.04
C LYS A 449 -36.24 0.98 -2.48
N SER A 450 -35.06 1.39 -2.04
CA SER A 450 -34.38 2.63 -2.41
C SER A 450 -33.19 2.34 -3.32
N LYS A 451 -32.77 3.32 -4.12
CA LYS A 451 -31.58 3.23 -4.97
C LYS A 451 -30.34 3.83 -4.32
N SER A 452 -30.50 4.58 -3.24
CA SER A 452 -29.42 5.29 -2.57
C SER A 452 -29.72 5.56 -1.10
N ASN A 453 -28.69 5.80 -0.28
CA ASN A 453 -28.89 6.24 1.11
C ASN A 453 -29.62 7.59 1.16
N GLU A 454 -29.36 8.50 0.20
CA GLU A 454 -30.06 9.79 0.12
C GLU A 454 -31.55 9.61 -0.18
N GLU A 455 -31.93 8.67 -1.04
CA GLU A 455 -33.34 8.30 -1.26
C GLU A 455 -33.96 7.65 -0.01
N PHE A 456 -33.30 6.67 0.60
CA PHE A 456 -33.76 6.02 1.84
C PHE A 456 -34.02 7.03 2.97
N LEU A 457 -33.06 7.92 3.24
CA LEU A 457 -33.15 8.97 4.27
C LEU A 457 -34.21 10.03 3.93
N ARG A 458 -34.58 10.21 2.66
CA ARG A 458 -35.75 11.03 2.25
C ARG A 458 -37.06 10.29 2.48
N MET A 459 -37.15 9.00 2.15
CA MET A 459 -38.36 8.19 2.38
C MET A 459 -38.74 8.11 3.88
N MET A 460 -37.75 8.15 4.78
CA MET A 460 -37.98 8.25 6.23
C MET A 460 -38.73 9.52 6.66
N GLN A 461 -38.74 10.59 5.86
CA GLN A 461 -39.46 11.84 6.19
C GLN A 461 -40.98 11.74 5.94
N ALA A 462 -41.47 10.69 5.27
CA ALA A 462 -42.87 10.51 4.91
C ALA A 462 -43.65 9.62 5.90
N PRO A 463 -43.92 10.13 7.11
CA PRO A 463 -45.29 10.05 7.62
C PRO A 463 -45.68 11.36 8.33
N GLY A 464 -46.17 12.37 7.58
CA GLY A 464 -46.50 13.67 8.16
C GLY A 464 -46.93 14.78 7.19
N SER A 465 -47.88 14.51 6.30
CA SER A 465 -48.59 15.52 5.49
C SER A 465 -50.05 15.12 5.30
#